data_AF-A0A2A7MTR6-F1
#
_entry.id   AF-A0A2A7MTR6-F1
#
_cell.length_a   1.000
_cell.length_b   1.000
_cell.length_c   1.000
_cell.angle_alpha   90.00
_cell.angle_beta   90.00
_cell.angle_gamma   90.00
#
_symmetry.space_group_name_H-M   'P 1'
#
loop_
_entity.id
_entity.type
_entity.pdbx_description
1 polymer ?
#
loop_
_entity_poly.entity_id
_entity_poly.type
_entity_poly.pdbx_seq_one_letter_code
_entity_poly.pdbx_strand_id
1 'polypeptide(L)'
;MTQLGRVPARPDNVYPLTPPRGVRAEPRGIDPVDAVLGAWSEQARTEVQPIAVTARISRLAHVLQQCMERASSAYGLDWGQFLVLAALRGAGPPFRMLPRDLHRLLLLSPAAVTNRLCRLEVKGFIERTADQSDRRNMPVVLTAQGLAMVDRAMAACVQKGNDLFGDADLRNVDMVLREMRDILASYEDLIPRRRGNALPQIDNRPWSGHAPTGVDARDQFVRTNMWPTSESELEELQRELARRVKEATPWQWPSQAEPAIGGVFVSLPTTRTAGAPRNIAWAGAVVMKSHTLLATATCTRRLTRPYHPGYLAVSVGPILEDVVHALPMRPDVVIVNAAGRDHVRGAGLAIQLGSALDIATIGITDKTDLGVAAEPAERRGAACPVELDGEVVGYQVRTHERSNPIVAHAAWLTTPELARDVAVRTTEQLRLPEPVHRARQLSRRMRSEYERTAGAGLYDGIHS
;
A
#
# COMPACT_ATOMS: atom_id res chain seq x y z
N MET A 1 -42.05 -44.56 21.77
CA MET A 1 -41.79 -45.59 20.75
C MET A 1 -42.62 -45.23 19.53
N THR A 2 -42.17 -45.12 18.26
CA THR A 2 -40.87 -45.13 17.60
C THR A 2 -41.15 -44.65 16.15
N GLN A 3 -40.37 -43.67 15.67
CA GLN A 3 -39.91 -43.46 14.29
C GLN A 3 -40.79 -43.10 13.06
N LEU A 4 -40.24 -42.10 12.34
CA LEU A 4 -39.91 -42.01 10.92
C LEU A 4 -41.03 -41.98 9.85
N GLY A 5 -41.07 -40.85 9.13
CA GLY A 5 -41.67 -40.69 7.81
C GLY A 5 -41.15 -39.42 7.12
N ARG A 6 -40.15 -39.59 6.24
CA ARG A 6 -39.47 -38.54 5.45
C ARG A 6 -40.37 -37.96 4.35
N VAL A 7 -40.23 -36.66 4.11
CA VAL A 7 -40.70 -35.92 2.93
C VAL A 7 -39.61 -35.95 1.83
N PRO A 8 -39.94 -36.06 0.52
CA PRO A 8 -39.00 -36.44 -0.52
C PRO A 8 -38.11 -35.29 -1.05
N ALA A 9 -37.00 -35.72 -1.68
CA ALA A 9 -35.93 -34.92 -2.24
C ALA A 9 -36.33 -34.15 -3.53
N ARG A 10 -35.71 -32.97 -3.71
CA ARG A 10 -35.66 -32.21 -4.98
C ARG A 10 -34.48 -32.71 -5.83
N PRO A 11 -34.55 -32.59 -7.17
CA PRO A 11 -33.63 -33.24 -8.10
C PRO A 11 -32.29 -32.52 -8.23
N ASP A 12 -31.31 -33.32 -8.60
CA ASP A 12 -29.93 -32.99 -8.94
C ASP A 12 -29.82 -31.92 -10.02
N ASN A 13 -28.91 -30.95 -9.83
CA ASN A 13 -28.24 -30.32 -10.96
C ASN A 13 -26.75 -30.14 -10.63
N VAL A 14 -26.00 -31.17 -11.01
CA VAL A 14 -24.53 -31.23 -10.98
C VAL A 14 -24.03 -30.50 -12.23
N TYR A 15 -23.30 -29.39 -12.05
CA TYR A 15 -22.43 -28.87 -13.11
C TYR A 15 -21.03 -29.51 -12.96
N PRO A 16 -20.55 -30.32 -13.92
CA PRO A 16 -19.20 -30.86 -13.86
C PRO A 16 -18.18 -29.81 -14.32
N LEU A 17 -17.23 -29.46 -13.44
CA LEU A 17 -16.01 -28.75 -13.80
C LEU A 17 -15.03 -29.75 -14.43
N THR A 18 -14.99 -29.82 -15.76
CA THR A 18 -13.85 -30.40 -16.49
C THR A 18 -13.22 -29.31 -17.34
N PRO A 19 -11.91 -29.03 -17.23
CA PRO A 19 -11.25 -28.08 -18.13
C PRO A 19 -11.07 -28.73 -19.50
N PRO A 20 -11.27 -28.01 -20.62
CA PRO A 20 -10.98 -28.56 -21.93
C PRO A 20 -9.47 -28.75 -22.10
N ARG A 21 -9.06 -29.94 -22.53
CA ARG A 21 -7.69 -30.25 -22.95
C ARG A 21 -7.41 -29.64 -24.32
N GLY A 22 -6.25 -29.00 -24.44
CA GLY A 22 -5.61 -28.68 -25.73
C GLY A 22 -5.77 -27.23 -26.16
N VAL A 23 -4.95 -26.33 -25.62
CA VAL A 23 -4.76 -25.00 -26.21
C VAL A 23 -3.82 -25.16 -27.40
N ARG A 24 -4.38 -25.26 -28.61
CA ARG A 24 -3.66 -24.90 -29.84
C ARG A 24 -3.39 -23.39 -29.80
N ALA A 25 -2.23 -22.97 -30.28
CA ALA A 25 -1.87 -21.56 -30.38
C ALA A 25 -2.93 -20.80 -31.20
N GLU A 26 -3.59 -19.82 -30.58
CA GLU A 26 -4.57 -18.94 -31.23
C GLU A 26 -3.89 -17.71 -31.89
N PRO A 27 -4.52 -17.12 -32.93
CA PRO A 27 -3.86 -16.22 -33.87
C PRO A 27 -3.56 -14.83 -33.29
N ARG A 28 -2.53 -14.16 -33.81
CA ARG A 28 -2.28 -12.73 -33.58
C ARG A 28 -3.52 -11.93 -34.00
N GLY A 29 -4.16 -11.21 -33.08
CA GLY A 29 -5.11 -10.16 -33.45
C GLY A 29 -6.31 -9.90 -32.54
N ILE A 30 -6.51 -10.61 -31.44
CA ILE A 30 -7.58 -10.29 -30.48
C ILE A 30 -6.95 -9.73 -29.22
N ASP A 31 -7.24 -8.47 -28.91
CA ASP A 31 -6.86 -7.87 -27.65
C ASP A 31 -7.59 -8.61 -26.51
N PRO A 32 -6.87 -9.25 -25.58
CA PRO A 32 -7.49 -9.92 -24.44
C PRO A 32 -8.28 -8.98 -23.54
N VAL A 33 -8.04 -7.67 -23.60
CA VAL A 33 -8.85 -6.66 -22.94
C VAL A 33 -10.21 -6.50 -23.64
N ASP A 34 -10.25 -6.53 -24.97
CA ASP A 34 -11.52 -6.47 -25.72
C ASP A 34 -12.40 -7.69 -25.47
N ALA A 35 -11.81 -8.89 -25.36
CA ALA A 35 -12.55 -10.11 -25.03
C ALA A 35 -13.24 -10.03 -23.65
N VAL A 36 -12.56 -9.45 -22.65
CA VAL A 36 -13.11 -9.28 -21.30
C VAL A 36 -14.14 -8.15 -21.25
N LEU A 37 -13.86 -7.04 -21.93
CA LEU A 37 -14.73 -5.86 -21.91
C LEU A 37 -15.97 -6.01 -22.79
N GLY A 38 -15.92 -6.79 -23.87
CA GLY A 38 -17.11 -7.14 -24.66
C GLY A 38 -18.15 -7.86 -23.81
N ALA A 39 -17.72 -8.86 -23.04
CA ALA A 39 -18.57 -9.59 -22.10
C ALA A 39 -19.17 -8.69 -21.00
N TRP A 40 -18.45 -7.65 -20.57
CA TRP A 40 -18.90 -6.72 -19.52
C TRP A 40 -19.80 -5.61 -20.05
N SER A 41 -19.53 -5.11 -21.26
CA SER A 41 -20.35 -4.09 -21.92
C SER A 41 -21.76 -4.60 -22.19
N GLU A 42 -21.89 -5.85 -22.64
CA GLU A 42 -23.18 -6.53 -22.84
C GLU A 42 -24.00 -6.68 -21.55
N GLN A 43 -23.34 -6.78 -20.40
CA GLN A 43 -23.98 -6.96 -19.10
C GLN A 43 -24.22 -5.66 -18.31
N ALA A 44 -23.35 -4.66 -18.45
CA ALA A 44 -23.28 -3.52 -17.53
C ALA A 44 -23.91 -2.21 -18.05
N ARG A 45 -24.21 -2.10 -19.36
CA ARG A 45 -24.69 -0.86 -20.01
C ARG A 45 -23.93 0.42 -19.56
N THR A 46 -22.64 0.30 -19.28
CA THR A 46 -21.78 1.38 -18.73
C THR A 46 -20.50 1.48 -19.55
N GLU A 47 -19.96 2.69 -19.66
CA GLU A 47 -18.68 2.93 -20.33
C GLU A 47 -17.51 2.31 -19.56
N VAL A 48 -16.89 1.28 -20.16
CA VAL A 48 -15.75 0.55 -19.56
C VAL A 48 -14.39 1.07 -20.03
N GLN A 49 -14.36 2.21 -20.73
CA GLN A 49 -13.18 2.76 -21.39
C GLN A 49 -12.03 3.07 -20.41
N PRO A 50 -12.23 3.64 -19.19
CA PRO A 50 -11.14 3.87 -18.24
C PRO A 50 -10.48 2.58 -17.74
N ILE A 51 -11.27 1.50 -17.61
CA ILE A 51 -10.78 0.17 -17.24
C ILE A 51 -9.96 -0.42 -18.38
N ALA A 52 -10.43 -0.22 -19.62
CA ALA A 52 -9.72 -0.62 -20.83
C ALA A 52 -8.34 0.03 -20.93
N VAL A 53 -8.28 1.35 -20.72
CA VAL A 53 -7.04 2.13 -20.72
C VAL A 53 -6.09 1.63 -19.63
N THR A 54 -6.58 1.47 -18.40
CA THR A 54 -5.76 1.00 -17.26
C THR A 54 -5.21 -0.41 -17.50
N ALA A 55 -6.04 -1.33 -17.99
CA ALA A 55 -5.64 -2.71 -18.27
C ALA A 55 -4.59 -2.77 -19.40
N ARG A 56 -4.79 -2.01 -20.48
CA ARG A 56 -3.84 -1.95 -21.61
C ARG A 56 -2.51 -1.33 -21.20
N ILE A 57 -2.53 -0.22 -20.46
CA ILE A 57 -1.32 0.41 -19.92
C ILE A 57 -0.57 -0.56 -19.02
N SER A 58 -1.25 -1.26 -18.11
CA SER A 58 -0.61 -2.19 -17.18
C SER A 58 0.03 -3.38 -17.90
N ARG A 59 -0.66 -3.93 -18.92
CA ARG A 59 -0.14 -5.04 -19.73
C ARG A 59 1.05 -4.60 -20.58
N LEU A 60 0.95 -3.43 -21.22
CA LEU A 60 2.04 -2.87 -22.02
C LEU A 60 3.25 -2.54 -21.14
N ALA A 61 3.05 -1.92 -19.98
CA ALA A 61 4.09 -1.63 -19.01
C ALA A 61 4.81 -2.90 -18.54
N HIS A 62 4.07 -3.99 -18.30
CA HIS A 62 4.66 -5.27 -17.93
C HIS A 62 5.56 -5.83 -19.05
N VAL A 63 5.08 -5.83 -20.29
CA VAL A 63 5.87 -6.33 -21.45
C VAL A 63 7.11 -5.47 -21.67
N LEU A 64 6.97 -4.14 -21.62
CA LEU A 64 8.08 -3.20 -21.77
C LEU A 64 9.10 -3.37 -20.66
N GLN A 65 8.66 -3.47 -19.41
CA GLN A 65 9.53 -3.69 -18.27
C GLN A 65 10.33 -4.99 -18.41
N GLN A 66 9.69 -6.10 -18.78
CA GLN A 66 10.39 -7.37 -18.99
C GLN A 66 11.43 -7.29 -20.11
N CYS A 67 11.11 -6.56 -21.20
CA CYS A 67 12.02 -6.36 -22.31
C CYS A 67 13.27 -5.57 -21.86
N MET A 68 13.04 -4.47 -21.16
CA MET A 68 14.10 -3.58 -20.68
C MET A 68 14.94 -4.22 -19.58
N GLU A 69 14.32 -4.99 -18.69
CA GLU A 69 15.02 -5.74 -17.64
C GLU A 69 15.99 -6.79 -18.20
N ARG A 70 15.61 -7.47 -19.30
CA ARG A 70 16.52 -8.38 -20.00
C ARG A 70 17.70 -7.64 -20.63
N ALA A 71 17.47 -6.45 -21.19
CA ALA A 71 18.51 -5.64 -21.80
C ALA A 71 19.50 -5.10 -20.75
N SER A 72 19.01 -4.59 -19.62
CA SER A 72 19.86 -4.07 -18.54
C SER A 72 20.58 -5.16 -17.74
N SER A 73 19.98 -6.35 -17.61
CA SER A 73 20.60 -7.49 -16.91
C SER A 73 21.91 -7.95 -17.56
N ALA A 74 22.09 -7.78 -18.88
CA ALA A 74 23.35 -8.07 -19.57
C ALA A 74 24.53 -7.22 -19.06
N TYR A 75 24.24 -6.10 -18.39
CA TYR A 75 25.20 -5.20 -17.78
C TYR A 75 25.32 -5.40 -16.25
N GLY A 76 24.73 -6.49 -15.73
CA GLY A 76 24.70 -6.79 -14.31
C GLY A 76 23.85 -5.82 -13.51
N LEU A 77 22.88 -5.15 -14.12
CA LEU A 77 21.94 -4.25 -13.45
C LEU A 77 20.56 -4.89 -13.39
N ASP A 78 19.94 -4.90 -12.20
CA ASP A 78 18.49 -5.12 -12.14
C ASP A 78 17.74 -3.89 -12.68
N TRP A 79 16.49 -4.05 -13.09
CA TRP A 79 15.69 -2.95 -13.65
C TRP A 79 15.63 -1.74 -12.71
N GLY A 80 15.59 -2.00 -11.40
CA GLY A 80 15.55 -0.96 -10.40
C GLY A 80 16.86 -0.17 -10.25
N GLN A 81 17.98 -0.85 -10.32
CA GLN A 81 19.33 -0.28 -10.33
C GLN A 81 19.53 0.56 -11.60
N PHE A 82 19.09 0.04 -12.75
CA PHE A 82 19.09 0.78 -14.01
C PHE A 82 18.30 2.09 -13.88
N LEU A 83 17.06 2.05 -13.37
CA LEU A 83 16.23 3.25 -13.19
C LEU A 83 16.88 4.30 -12.28
N VAL A 84 17.57 3.89 -11.21
CA VAL A 84 18.30 4.81 -10.33
C VAL A 84 19.47 5.47 -11.06
N LEU A 85 20.28 4.69 -11.79
CA LEU A 85 21.38 5.25 -12.55
C LEU A 85 20.89 6.16 -13.69
N ALA A 86 19.81 5.78 -14.38
CA ALA A 86 19.20 6.57 -15.44
C ALA A 86 18.62 7.89 -14.92
N ALA A 87 18.00 7.88 -13.73
CA ALA A 87 17.54 9.09 -13.06
C ALA A 87 18.71 10.03 -12.71
N LEU A 88 19.78 9.51 -12.09
CA LEU A 88 20.98 10.29 -11.77
C LEU A 88 21.66 10.85 -13.03
N ARG A 89 21.66 10.07 -14.11
CA ARG A 89 22.18 10.47 -15.42
C ARG A 89 21.34 11.56 -16.09
N GLY A 90 20.02 11.48 -15.94
CA GLY A 90 19.06 12.47 -16.42
C GLY A 90 19.08 13.79 -15.65
N ALA A 91 19.53 13.77 -14.38
CA ALA A 91 19.70 14.99 -13.58
C ALA A 91 20.80 15.94 -14.14
N GLY A 92 21.58 15.50 -15.14
CA GLY A 92 22.68 16.27 -15.72
C GLY A 92 23.88 16.42 -14.77
N PRO A 93 25.05 16.90 -15.24
CA PRO A 93 26.20 17.14 -14.37
C PRO A 93 25.84 18.04 -13.17
N PRO A 94 26.26 17.71 -11.93
CA PRO A 94 27.27 16.70 -11.57
C PRO A 94 26.68 15.28 -11.34
N PHE A 95 25.60 14.92 -12.01
CA PHE A 95 24.93 13.62 -11.96
C PHE A 95 24.49 13.21 -10.57
N ARG A 96 23.89 14.17 -9.87
CA ARG A 96 23.53 14.02 -8.46
C ARG A 96 22.04 14.16 -8.22
N MET A 97 21.51 13.32 -7.34
CA MET A 97 20.15 13.46 -6.82
C MET A 97 20.13 13.12 -5.34
N LEU A 98 19.17 13.69 -4.62
CA LEU A 98 18.92 13.26 -3.26
C LEU A 98 18.10 11.97 -3.28
N PRO A 99 18.28 11.06 -2.30
CA PRO A 99 17.46 9.87 -2.17
C PRO A 99 15.95 10.17 -2.15
N ARG A 100 15.58 11.35 -1.62
CA ARG A 100 14.19 11.83 -1.62
C ARG A 100 13.63 12.07 -3.02
N ASP A 101 14.45 12.60 -3.90
CA ASP A 101 14.05 12.94 -5.25
C ASP A 101 13.99 11.69 -6.12
N LEU A 102 14.91 10.73 -5.88
CA LEU A 102 14.88 9.41 -6.50
C LEU A 102 13.62 8.62 -6.13
N HIS A 103 13.18 8.65 -4.87
CA HIS A 103 11.96 7.92 -4.49
C HIS A 103 10.70 8.52 -5.14
N ARG A 104 10.66 9.85 -5.29
CA ARG A 104 9.53 10.55 -5.94
C ARG A 104 9.52 10.31 -7.44
N LEU A 105 10.67 10.48 -8.08
CA LEU A 105 10.80 10.33 -9.53
C LEU A 105 10.52 8.90 -9.98
N LEU A 106 11.02 7.92 -9.22
CA LEU A 106 10.86 6.51 -9.58
C LEU A 106 9.59 5.87 -9.02
N LEU A 107 8.78 6.64 -8.26
CA LEU A 107 7.58 6.16 -7.57
C LEU A 107 7.88 4.93 -6.70
N LEU A 108 9.01 4.96 -6.01
CA LEU A 108 9.49 3.89 -5.15
C LEU A 108 9.36 4.29 -3.68
N SER A 109 9.29 3.29 -2.81
CA SER A 109 9.48 3.55 -1.40
C SER A 109 10.93 4.01 -1.13
N PRO A 110 11.16 4.87 -0.11
CA PRO A 110 12.51 5.25 0.29
C PRO A 110 13.42 4.04 0.59
N ALA A 111 12.88 2.97 1.18
CA ALA A 111 13.62 1.73 1.44
C ALA A 111 14.03 0.99 0.15
N ALA A 112 13.15 0.96 -0.86
CA ALA A 112 13.49 0.40 -2.17
C ALA A 112 14.62 1.21 -2.83
N VAL A 113 14.60 2.55 -2.69
CA VAL A 113 15.69 3.41 -3.14
C VAL A 113 16.97 3.12 -2.36
N THR A 114 16.95 3.11 -1.02
CA THR A 114 18.14 2.83 -0.20
C THR A 114 18.77 1.49 -0.53
N ASN A 115 17.97 0.42 -0.71
CA ASN A 115 18.49 -0.89 -1.09
C ASN A 115 19.21 -0.87 -2.44
N ARG A 116 18.64 -0.16 -3.43
CA ARG A 116 19.26 0.00 -4.75
C ARG A 116 20.54 0.83 -4.66
N LEU A 117 20.53 1.90 -3.87
CA LEU A 117 21.71 2.73 -3.61
C LEU A 117 22.84 1.91 -2.97
N CYS A 118 22.57 1.14 -1.91
CA CYS A 118 23.59 0.30 -1.28
C CYS A 118 24.22 -0.69 -2.29
N ARG A 119 23.40 -1.33 -3.14
CA ARG A 119 23.91 -2.26 -4.16
C ARG A 119 24.71 -1.56 -5.25
N LEU A 120 24.30 -0.36 -5.66
CA LEU A 120 25.01 0.43 -6.67
C LEU A 120 26.34 1.00 -6.13
N GLU A 121 26.38 1.35 -4.85
CA GLU A 121 27.60 1.82 -4.17
C GLU A 121 28.60 0.67 -4.01
N VAL A 122 28.14 -0.53 -3.63
CA VAL A 122 28.99 -1.74 -3.59
C VAL A 122 29.57 -2.07 -4.97
N LYS A 123 28.83 -1.76 -6.06
CA LYS A 123 29.31 -1.91 -7.44
C LYS A 123 30.23 -0.78 -7.91
N GLY A 124 30.44 0.26 -7.09
CA GLY A 124 31.23 1.44 -7.43
C GLY A 124 30.58 2.34 -8.48
N PHE A 125 29.27 2.21 -8.73
CA PHE A 125 28.55 3.01 -9.73
C PHE A 125 28.02 4.33 -9.18
N ILE A 126 27.91 4.44 -7.86
CA ILE A 126 27.55 5.69 -7.20
C ILE A 126 28.47 5.93 -6.01
N GLU A 127 28.57 7.20 -5.65
CA GLU A 127 29.17 7.65 -4.40
C GLU A 127 28.16 8.44 -3.60
N ARG A 128 28.27 8.37 -2.28
CA ARG A 128 27.46 9.14 -1.33
C ARG A 128 28.39 10.07 -0.55
N THR A 129 28.34 11.37 -0.84
CA THR A 129 29.29 12.35 -0.28
C THR A 129 28.85 12.77 1.12
N ALA A 130 29.62 12.41 2.16
CA ALA A 130 29.28 12.76 3.54
C ALA A 130 29.37 14.27 3.78
N ASP A 131 28.23 14.91 4.05
CA ASP A 131 28.19 16.22 4.70
C ASP A 131 28.13 16.00 6.23
N GLN A 132 28.88 16.78 7.01
CA GLN A 132 29.23 16.46 8.41
C GLN A 132 28.05 16.49 9.40
N SER A 133 26.82 16.77 8.94
CA SER A 133 25.65 17.00 9.80
C SER A 133 24.47 16.04 9.61
N ASP A 134 24.34 15.30 8.50
CA ASP A 134 23.19 14.39 8.30
C ASP A 134 23.40 13.32 7.20
N ARG A 135 23.47 12.04 7.58
CA ARG A 135 23.59 10.90 6.63
C ARG A 135 22.33 10.67 5.80
N ARG A 136 21.17 11.25 6.17
CA ARG A 136 19.86 11.00 5.53
C ARG A 136 19.52 11.99 4.42
N ASN A 137 20.30 13.07 4.26
CA ASN A 137 20.21 14.03 3.16
C ASN A 137 21.42 13.95 2.22
N MET A 138 22.15 12.83 2.27
CA MET A 138 23.39 12.65 1.52
C MET A 138 23.11 12.55 0.01
N PRO A 139 23.63 13.48 -0.82
CA PRO A 139 23.46 13.40 -2.26
C PRO A 139 24.14 12.14 -2.78
N VAL A 140 23.44 11.47 -3.67
CA VAL A 140 23.97 10.36 -4.45
C VAL A 140 24.52 10.94 -5.73
N VAL A 141 25.73 10.57 -6.09
CA VAL A 141 26.45 11.06 -7.28
C VAL A 141 26.86 9.86 -8.13
N LEU A 142 26.70 9.92 -9.46
CA LEU A 142 27.30 8.91 -10.34
C LEU A 142 28.82 9.00 -10.31
N THR A 143 29.48 7.87 -10.17
CA THR A 143 30.92 7.77 -10.45
C THR A 143 31.16 7.79 -11.96
N ALA A 144 32.41 8.02 -12.40
CA ALA A 144 32.77 7.87 -13.82
C ALA A 144 32.45 6.46 -14.35
N GLN A 145 32.64 5.43 -13.52
CA GLN A 145 32.30 4.04 -13.84
C GLN A 145 30.78 3.83 -13.94
N GLY A 146 30.00 4.41 -13.03
CA GLY A 146 28.55 4.36 -13.06
C GLY A 146 27.96 5.07 -14.28
N LEU A 147 28.53 6.22 -14.65
CA LEU A 147 28.20 6.96 -15.86
C LEU A 147 28.44 6.13 -17.13
N ALA A 148 29.64 5.56 -17.28
CA ALA A 148 29.96 4.70 -18.42
C ALA A 148 29.12 3.40 -18.44
N MET A 149 28.69 2.91 -17.27
CA MET A 149 27.82 1.74 -17.17
C MET A 149 26.39 2.06 -17.64
N VAL A 150 25.81 3.14 -17.11
CA VAL A 150 24.43 3.51 -17.46
C VAL A 150 24.29 3.94 -18.91
N ASP A 151 25.28 4.62 -19.49
CA ASP A 151 25.25 4.99 -20.91
C ASP A 151 25.20 3.75 -21.82
N ARG A 152 25.98 2.70 -21.50
CA ARG A 152 25.94 1.43 -22.24
C ARG A 152 24.62 0.68 -22.04
N ALA A 153 24.12 0.60 -20.80
CA ALA A 153 22.86 -0.06 -20.50
C ALA A 153 21.67 0.67 -21.15
N MET A 154 21.67 2.01 -21.17
CA MET A 154 20.65 2.81 -21.84
C MET A 154 20.69 2.61 -23.36
N ALA A 155 21.86 2.60 -23.99
CA ALA A 155 21.98 2.32 -25.42
C ALA A 155 21.37 0.97 -25.80
N ALA A 156 21.61 -0.08 -24.98
CA ALA A 156 21.02 -1.39 -25.18
C ALA A 156 19.50 -1.40 -24.97
N CYS A 157 18.99 -0.72 -23.94
CA CYS A 157 17.55 -0.57 -23.70
C CYS A 157 16.86 0.17 -24.85
N VAL A 158 17.47 1.25 -25.36
CA VAL A 158 16.96 2.01 -26.51
C VAL A 158 16.94 1.15 -27.77
N GLN A 159 18.03 0.44 -28.07
CA GLN A 159 18.07 -0.47 -29.20
C GLN A 159 16.98 -1.53 -29.08
N LYS A 160 16.80 -2.11 -27.89
CA LYS A 160 15.77 -3.12 -27.67
C LYS A 160 14.35 -2.57 -27.76
N GLY A 161 14.14 -1.33 -27.36
CA GLY A 161 12.90 -0.59 -27.58
C GLY A 161 12.63 -0.40 -29.07
N ASN A 162 13.62 0.04 -29.85
CA ASN A 162 13.52 0.20 -31.29
C ASN A 162 13.28 -1.14 -32.02
N ASP A 163 13.84 -2.25 -31.53
CA ASP A 163 13.55 -3.57 -32.09
C ASP A 163 12.10 -4.01 -31.80
N LEU A 164 11.52 -3.55 -30.69
CA LEU A 164 10.15 -3.88 -30.26
C LEU A 164 9.11 -3.05 -31.02
N PHE A 165 9.42 -1.79 -31.29
CA PHE A 165 8.60 -0.85 -32.05
C PHE A 165 9.17 -0.73 -33.47
N GLY A 166 8.60 -1.43 -34.44
CA GLY A 166 9.06 -1.30 -35.83
C GLY A 166 8.85 0.12 -36.39
N ASP A 167 9.39 0.43 -37.56
CA ASP A 167 9.32 1.78 -38.17
C ASP A 167 7.88 2.32 -38.32
N ALA A 168 6.90 1.44 -38.55
CA ALA A 168 5.49 1.80 -38.64
C ALA A 168 4.86 2.12 -37.27
N ASP A 169 5.36 1.52 -36.20
CA ASP A 169 4.86 1.72 -34.83
C ASP A 169 5.38 3.03 -34.23
N LEU A 170 6.57 3.50 -34.60
CA LEU A 170 7.18 4.71 -34.03
C LEU A 170 6.32 5.97 -34.23
N ARG A 171 5.64 6.13 -35.38
CA ARG A 171 4.70 7.26 -35.59
C ARG A 171 3.46 7.18 -34.70
N ASN A 172 2.97 5.97 -34.45
CA ASN A 172 1.85 5.74 -33.54
C ASN A 172 2.28 5.92 -32.08
N VAL A 173 3.51 5.53 -31.74
CA VAL A 173 4.14 5.73 -30.43
C VAL A 173 4.27 7.22 -30.13
N ASP A 174 4.75 8.05 -31.06
CA ASP A 174 4.84 9.50 -30.84
C ASP A 174 3.49 10.14 -30.56
N MET A 175 2.44 9.70 -31.27
CA MET A 175 1.07 10.15 -31.01
C MET A 175 0.61 9.71 -29.60
N VAL A 176 0.76 8.43 -29.25
CA VAL A 176 0.40 7.90 -27.93
C VAL A 176 1.18 8.60 -26.81
N LEU A 177 2.46 8.87 -27.00
CA LEU A 177 3.30 9.57 -26.02
C LEU A 177 2.87 11.02 -25.82
N ARG A 178 2.42 11.70 -26.89
CA ARG A 178 1.83 13.04 -26.77
C ARG A 178 0.51 13.00 -26.01
N GLU A 179 -0.42 12.11 -26.39
CA GLU A 179 -1.71 11.98 -25.70
C GLU A 179 -1.54 11.60 -24.23
N MET A 180 -0.65 10.65 -23.92
CA MET A 180 -0.33 10.29 -22.53
C MET A 180 0.27 11.46 -21.76
N ARG A 181 1.12 12.28 -22.38
CA ARG A 181 1.69 13.48 -21.74
C ARG A 181 0.59 14.50 -21.45
N ASP A 182 -0.29 14.76 -22.40
CA ASP A 182 -1.34 15.77 -22.26
C ASP A 182 -2.39 15.33 -21.22
N ILE A 183 -2.74 14.03 -21.23
CA ILE A 183 -3.53 13.38 -20.19
C ILE A 183 -2.82 13.56 -18.85
N LEU A 184 -1.57 13.10 -18.69
CA LEU A 184 -0.86 13.21 -17.41
C LEU A 184 -0.73 14.66 -16.93
N ALA A 185 -0.46 15.62 -17.81
CA ALA A 185 -0.42 17.04 -17.47
C ALA A 185 -1.77 17.55 -16.97
N SER A 186 -2.88 17.09 -17.55
CA SER A 186 -4.23 17.42 -17.08
C SER A 186 -4.61 16.77 -15.74
N TYR A 187 -3.98 15.65 -15.38
CA TYR A 187 -4.20 14.94 -14.12
C TYR A 187 -3.17 15.26 -13.03
N GLU A 188 -2.02 15.85 -13.36
CA GLU A 188 -1.00 16.27 -12.37
C GLU A 188 -1.50 17.37 -11.42
N ASP A 189 -2.53 18.14 -11.82
CA ASP A 189 -3.24 19.08 -10.94
C ASP A 189 -4.17 18.38 -9.94
N LEU A 190 -4.54 17.12 -10.20
CA LEU A 190 -5.35 16.27 -9.30
C LEU A 190 -4.50 15.48 -8.29
N ILE A 191 -3.17 15.46 -8.47
CA ILE A 191 -2.21 14.96 -7.48
C ILE A 191 -1.79 16.14 -6.59
N PRO A 192 -2.10 16.16 -5.28
CA PRO A 192 -1.84 17.34 -4.44
C PRO A 192 -0.35 17.72 -4.42
N ARG A 193 0.02 18.78 -5.15
CA ARG A 193 1.34 19.43 -4.98
C ARG A 193 1.34 20.12 -3.62
N ARG A 194 2.08 19.59 -2.63
CA ARG A 194 2.40 20.37 -1.41
C ARG A 194 3.14 21.64 -1.87
N ARG A 195 2.57 22.82 -1.60
CA ARG A 195 3.22 24.12 -1.84
C ARG A 195 4.66 24.06 -1.32
N GLY A 196 5.64 24.19 -2.22
CA GLY A 196 7.06 24.27 -1.90
C GLY A 196 8.01 23.25 -2.56
N ASN A 197 7.53 22.21 -3.24
CA ASN A 197 8.42 21.25 -3.93
C ASN A 197 7.96 20.98 -5.36
N ALA A 198 8.55 21.67 -6.33
CA ALA A 198 8.58 21.15 -7.69
C ALA A 198 9.35 19.81 -7.69
N LEU A 199 8.93 18.83 -8.50
CA LEU A 199 9.85 17.78 -8.92
C LEU A 199 11.13 18.48 -9.41
N PRO A 200 12.35 17.98 -9.10
CA PRO A 200 13.55 18.58 -9.68
C PRO A 200 13.33 18.66 -11.19
N GLN A 201 13.48 19.85 -11.77
CA GLN A 201 13.47 19.99 -13.21
C GLN A 201 14.61 19.09 -13.72
N ILE A 202 14.24 17.95 -14.30
CA ILE A 202 15.16 17.17 -15.12
C ILE A 202 15.51 18.12 -16.24
N ASP A 203 16.77 18.55 -16.25
CA ASP A 203 17.27 19.50 -17.21
C ASP A 203 17.23 18.85 -18.60
N ASN A 204 16.15 19.13 -19.33
CA ASN A 204 16.02 18.77 -20.74
C ASN A 204 16.69 19.82 -21.65
N ARG A 205 17.53 20.69 -21.10
CA ARG A 205 18.35 21.68 -21.80
C ARG A 205 19.83 21.41 -21.44
N PRO A 206 20.80 22.14 -22.00
CA PRO A 206 22.18 22.15 -21.48
C PRO A 206 22.28 23.23 -20.37
N TRP A 207 22.55 22.89 -19.10
CA TRP A 207 22.42 23.83 -17.97
C TRP A 207 23.68 24.34 -17.25
N SER A 208 23.50 25.50 -16.59
CA SER A 208 24.40 26.26 -15.72
C SER A 208 23.66 26.85 -14.47
N GLY A 209 24.00 26.39 -13.24
CA GLY A 209 24.18 27.20 -11.99
C GLY A 209 23.05 27.54 -10.96
N HIS A 210 23.18 26.96 -9.74
CA HIS A 210 22.91 27.46 -8.34
C HIS A 210 21.50 27.46 -7.65
N ALA A 211 21.48 27.29 -6.29
CA ALA A 211 20.32 27.02 -5.38
C ALA A 211 20.43 27.70 -3.97
N PRO A 212 19.35 27.73 -3.12
CA PRO A 212 19.47 27.83 -1.65
C PRO A 212 18.46 27.00 -0.77
N THR A 213 18.47 27.20 0.59
CA THR A 213 18.40 26.26 1.75
C THR A 213 17.28 26.43 2.83
N GLY A 214 16.97 25.37 3.65
CA GLY A 214 16.76 25.39 5.15
C GLY A 214 15.41 24.91 5.82
N VAL A 215 15.40 23.89 6.73
CA VAL A 215 14.33 23.57 7.77
C VAL A 215 14.88 22.72 8.98
N ASP A 216 14.28 22.89 10.17
CA ASP A 216 14.60 22.44 11.57
C ASP A 216 14.59 20.91 11.91
N ALA A 217 15.38 20.48 12.91
CA ALA A 217 15.86 19.11 13.17
C ALA A 217 14.94 18.19 14.04
N ARG A 218 14.04 18.75 14.85
CA ARG A 218 13.16 17.93 15.74
C ARG A 218 11.97 17.32 15.03
N ASP A 219 11.48 17.98 13.97
CA ASP A 219 10.44 17.45 13.09
C ASP A 219 10.98 16.30 12.21
N GLN A 220 12.31 16.23 12.09
CA GLN A 220 13.03 15.20 11.35
C GLN A 220 13.03 13.84 12.07
N PHE A 221 13.08 13.79 13.41
CA PHE A 221 13.14 12.51 14.15
C PHE A 221 11.90 11.65 13.96
N VAL A 222 10.70 12.22 14.17
CA VAL A 222 9.42 11.49 14.06
C VAL A 222 9.11 11.10 12.61
N ARG A 223 9.50 11.92 11.63
CA ARG A 223 9.27 11.59 10.20
C ARG A 223 10.19 10.50 9.67
N THR A 224 11.31 10.22 10.33
CA THR A 224 12.35 9.38 9.74
C THR A 224 12.46 7.98 10.38
N ASN A 225 11.75 7.69 11.46
CA ASN A 225 11.80 6.40 12.14
C ASN A 225 10.42 5.90 12.62
N MET A 226 9.41 5.87 11.74
CA MET A 226 8.05 5.45 12.09
C MET A 226 7.92 3.97 12.48
N TRP A 227 8.82 3.12 12.03
CA TRP A 227 8.83 1.69 12.33
C TRP A 227 10.20 1.30 12.88
N PRO A 228 10.51 1.70 14.13
CA PRO A 228 11.81 1.48 14.73
C PRO A 228 12.11 -0.01 14.90
N THR A 229 13.40 -0.33 14.94
CA THR A 229 13.84 -1.74 15.09
C THR A 229 14.21 -2.10 16.52
N SER A 230 14.39 -1.13 17.41
CA SER A 230 14.63 -1.37 18.83
C SER A 230 13.36 -1.15 19.66
N GLU A 231 13.26 -1.86 20.78
CA GLU A 231 12.17 -1.70 21.74
C GLU A 231 12.16 -0.29 22.32
N SER A 232 13.31 0.20 22.80
CA SER A 232 13.44 1.53 23.38
C SER A 232 13.01 2.65 22.43
N GLU A 233 13.38 2.59 21.15
CA GLU A 233 12.92 3.56 20.14
C GLU A 233 11.41 3.46 19.91
N LEU A 234 10.84 2.24 19.92
CA LEU A 234 9.39 2.06 19.80
C LEU A 234 8.66 2.68 20.99
N GLU A 235 9.16 2.47 22.20
CA GLU A 235 8.55 3.03 23.41
C GLU A 235 8.61 4.55 23.40
N GLU A 236 9.77 5.13 23.06
CA GLU A 236 9.97 6.57 22.95
C GLU A 236 9.02 7.16 21.91
N LEU A 237 8.95 6.54 20.73
CA LEU A 237 8.05 6.96 19.66
C LEU A 237 6.58 6.91 20.12
N GLN A 238 6.14 5.82 20.73
CA GLN A 238 4.76 5.66 21.17
C GLN A 238 4.38 6.69 22.25
N ARG A 239 5.27 6.99 23.20
CA ARG A 239 5.03 8.05 24.20
C ARG A 239 4.91 9.42 23.54
N GLU A 240 5.78 9.73 22.58
CA GLU A 240 5.72 10.99 21.85
C GLU A 240 4.45 11.11 20.99
N LEU A 241 4.03 10.04 20.31
CA LEU A 241 2.78 10.00 19.57
C LEU A 241 1.57 10.19 20.48
N ALA A 242 1.56 9.58 21.67
CA ALA A 242 0.50 9.76 22.65
C ALA A 242 0.38 11.22 23.10
N ARG A 243 1.50 11.93 23.24
CA ARG A 243 1.51 13.37 23.53
C ARG A 243 0.94 14.18 22.35
N ARG A 244 1.44 13.94 21.13
CA ARG A 244 0.99 14.65 19.91
C ARG A 244 -0.51 14.49 19.65
N VAL A 245 -1.07 13.31 19.88
CA VAL A 245 -2.51 13.06 19.69
C VAL A 245 -3.38 13.92 20.62
N LYS A 246 -2.89 14.28 21.82
CA LYS A 246 -3.61 15.17 22.74
C LYS A 246 -3.56 16.65 22.30
N GLU A 247 -2.50 17.03 21.60
CA GLU A 247 -2.28 18.40 21.12
C GLU A 247 -2.86 18.66 19.72
N ALA A 248 -3.12 17.59 18.96
CA ALA A 248 -3.57 17.70 17.58
C ALA A 248 -5.07 18.05 17.49
N THR A 249 -5.41 18.94 16.55
CA THR A 249 -6.80 19.24 16.20
C THR A 249 -7.46 17.99 15.58
N PRO A 250 -8.55 17.46 16.15
CA PRO A 250 -9.23 16.31 15.58
C PRO A 250 -9.82 16.60 14.21
N TRP A 251 -9.77 15.61 13.32
CA TRP A 251 -10.51 15.60 12.07
C TRP A 251 -12.01 15.71 12.37
N GLN A 252 -12.71 16.48 11.54
CA GLN A 252 -14.13 16.74 11.70
C GLN A 252 -14.92 16.06 10.59
N TRP A 253 -16.02 15.41 10.95
CA TRP A 253 -16.92 14.81 9.98
C TRP A 253 -17.53 15.93 9.10
N PRO A 254 -17.38 15.88 7.75
CA PRO A 254 -17.92 16.92 6.89
C PRO A 254 -19.45 16.98 6.96
N SER A 255 -20.00 18.17 7.20
CA SER A 255 -21.46 18.35 7.36
C SER A 255 -22.26 18.11 6.08
N GLN A 256 -21.62 18.22 4.91
CA GLN A 256 -22.28 18.16 3.60
C GLN A 256 -21.71 17.09 2.66
N ALA A 257 -20.77 16.27 3.11
CA ALA A 257 -20.15 15.24 2.27
C ALA A 257 -19.96 13.93 3.04
N GLU A 258 -20.28 12.83 2.38
CA GLU A 258 -19.97 11.50 2.90
C GLU A 258 -18.46 11.24 2.74
N PRO A 259 -17.72 10.99 3.84
CA PRO A 259 -16.29 10.74 3.80
C PRO A 259 -15.96 9.38 3.18
N ALA A 260 -14.81 9.29 2.54
CA ALA A 260 -14.22 8.04 2.09
C ALA A 260 -13.59 7.33 3.31
N ILE A 261 -14.18 6.22 3.74
CA ILE A 261 -13.69 5.45 4.88
C ILE A 261 -12.91 4.24 4.39
N GLY A 262 -11.64 4.18 4.79
CA GLY A 262 -10.75 3.06 4.56
C GLY A 262 -10.86 1.98 5.63
N GLY A 263 -10.51 0.75 5.27
CA GLY A 263 -10.33 -0.34 6.23
C GLY A 263 -9.09 -1.13 5.89
N VAL A 264 -8.33 -1.53 6.90
CA VAL A 264 -7.10 -2.32 6.73
C VAL A 264 -7.08 -3.56 7.61
N PHE A 265 -6.48 -4.63 7.11
CA PHE A 265 -6.32 -5.87 7.86
C PHE A 265 -5.08 -6.63 7.41
N VAL A 266 -4.39 -7.27 8.35
CA VAL A 266 -3.24 -8.15 8.09
C VAL A 266 -3.55 -9.57 8.55
N SER A 267 -3.26 -10.54 7.68
CA SER A 267 -3.31 -11.97 7.98
C SER A 267 -1.88 -12.50 8.13
N LEU A 268 -1.65 -13.25 9.21
CA LEU A 268 -0.40 -13.97 9.47
C LEU A 268 -0.54 -15.45 9.08
N PRO A 269 0.57 -16.20 8.91
CA PRO A 269 0.53 -17.61 8.55
C PRO A 269 -0.19 -18.42 9.62
N THR A 270 -0.91 -19.47 9.21
CA THR A 270 -1.46 -20.41 10.20
C THR A 270 -0.37 -21.37 10.65
N THR A 271 -0.36 -21.72 11.94
CA THR A 271 0.56 -22.75 12.49
C THR A 271 0.18 -24.17 12.08
N ARG A 272 -0.91 -24.33 11.30
CA ARG A 272 -1.47 -25.63 10.90
C ARG A 272 -0.79 -26.26 9.69
N THR A 273 0.05 -25.52 8.97
CA THR A 273 0.69 -25.99 7.74
C THR A 273 2.18 -26.22 7.99
N ALA A 274 2.60 -27.48 8.00
CA ALA A 274 4.03 -27.83 8.07
C ALA A 274 4.75 -27.24 6.84
N GLY A 275 5.80 -26.42 7.07
CA GLY A 275 6.57 -25.79 6.00
C GLY A 275 6.10 -24.39 5.57
N ALA A 276 4.99 -23.85 6.09
CA ALA A 276 4.62 -22.47 5.78
C ALA A 276 5.66 -21.49 6.37
N PRO A 277 6.17 -20.52 5.57
CA PRO A 277 7.12 -19.54 6.06
C PRO A 277 6.49 -18.70 7.16
N ARG A 278 6.99 -18.88 8.39
CA ARG A 278 6.47 -18.23 9.62
C ARG A 278 6.57 -16.70 9.60
N ASN A 279 7.24 -16.14 8.60
CA ASN A 279 7.56 -14.73 8.45
C ASN A 279 6.93 -14.10 7.20
N ILE A 280 5.84 -14.62 6.64
CA ILE A 280 5.10 -13.90 5.58
C ILE A 280 3.80 -13.34 6.15
N ALA A 281 3.46 -12.11 5.76
CA ALA A 281 2.17 -11.51 6.05
C ALA A 281 1.48 -11.06 4.76
N TRP A 282 0.16 -11.07 4.80
CA TRP A 282 -0.71 -10.61 3.72
C TRP A 282 -1.61 -9.51 4.25
N ALA A 283 -1.60 -8.34 3.63
CA ALA A 283 -2.46 -7.24 4.01
C ALA A 283 -3.46 -6.93 2.90
N GLY A 284 -4.66 -6.52 3.31
CA GLY A 284 -5.68 -5.96 2.44
C GLY A 284 -6.06 -4.58 2.92
N ALA A 285 -6.36 -3.69 1.98
CA ALA A 285 -6.95 -2.38 2.22
C ALA A 285 -8.14 -2.17 1.29
N VAL A 286 -9.13 -1.44 1.77
CA VAL A 286 -10.28 -1.00 0.97
C VAL A 286 -10.59 0.45 1.26
N VAL A 287 -11.27 1.12 0.33
CA VAL A 287 -11.89 2.44 0.55
C VAL A 287 -13.35 2.38 0.13
N MET A 288 -14.23 2.88 0.98
CA MET A 288 -15.67 2.85 0.78
C MET A 288 -16.30 4.22 1.03
N LYS A 289 -17.42 4.51 0.37
CA LYS A 289 -18.24 5.69 0.63
C LYS A 289 -19.71 5.28 0.57
N SER A 290 -20.47 5.58 1.62
CA SER A 290 -21.90 5.19 1.73
C SER A 290 -22.15 3.72 1.34
N HIS A 291 -21.38 2.80 1.92
CA HIS A 291 -21.41 1.35 1.64
C HIS A 291 -20.99 0.91 0.22
N THR A 292 -20.63 1.85 -0.65
CA THR A 292 -20.10 1.55 -1.98
C THR A 292 -18.59 1.36 -1.90
N LEU A 293 -18.09 0.24 -2.42
CA LEU A 293 -16.66 -0.03 -2.55
C LEU A 293 -16.07 0.81 -3.68
N LEU A 294 -15.12 1.67 -3.38
CA LEU A 294 -14.45 2.54 -4.35
C LEU A 294 -13.12 1.97 -4.83
N ALA A 295 -12.35 1.38 -3.91
CA ALA A 295 -11.02 0.86 -4.22
C ALA A 295 -10.60 -0.27 -3.28
N THR A 296 -9.68 -1.10 -3.76
CA THR A 296 -9.04 -2.16 -2.98
C THR A 296 -7.55 -2.21 -3.30
N ALA A 297 -6.73 -2.57 -2.31
CA ALA A 297 -5.32 -2.87 -2.50
C ALA A 297 -4.94 -4.10 -1.69
N THR A 298 -3.88 -4.78 -2.13
CA THR A 298 -3.33 -5.94 -1.45
C THR A 298 -1.81 -5.89 -1.43
N CYS A 299 -1.20 -6.42 -0.37
CA CYS A 299 0.25 -6.48 -0.24
C CYS A 299 0.67 -7.82 0.39
N THR A 300 1.79 -8.37 -0.07
CA THR A 300 2.46 -9.51 0.58
C THR A 300 3.85 -9.07 0.98
N ARG A 301 4.23 -9.32 2.23
CA ARG A 301 5.55 -8.93 2.74
C ARG A 301 6.16 -10.01 3.60
N ARG A 302 7.48 -10.21 3.47
CA ARG A 302 8.26 -10.95 4.45
C ARG A 302 8.51 -10.06 5.68
N LEU A 303 8.02 -10.50 6.83
CA LEU A 303 8.21 -9.90 8.14
C LEU A 303 9.69 -9.98 8.53
N THR A 304 10.22 -8.86 9.03
CA THR A 304 11.56 -8.77 9.57
C THR A 304 11.69 -9.40 10.95
N ARG A 305 10.57 -9.52 11.69
CA ARG A 305 10.51 -10.18 13.01
C ARG A 305 9.22 -11.02 13.19
N PRO A 306 9.26 -12.10 13.99
CA PRO A 306 8.07 -12.83 14.41
C PRO A 306 7.18 -11.98 15.32
N TYR A 307 5.91 -12.36 15.42
CA TYR A 307 4.94 -11.71 16.31
C TYR A 307 5.33 -11.84 17.79
N HIS A 308 5.35 -10.70 18.49
CA HIS A 308 5.41 -10.61 19.95
C HIS A 308 4.32 -9.64 20.47
N PRO A 309 3.55 -9.98 21.51
CA PRO A 309 2.61 -9.06 22.16
C PRO A 309 3.29 -7.75 22.57
N GLY A 310 2.66 -6.59 22.31
CA GLY A 310 3.25 -5.26 22.50
C GLY A 310 4.11 -4.74 21.33
N TYR A 311 4.50 -5.60 20.38
CA TYR A 311 5.34 -5.27 19.21
C TYR A 311 4.63 -5.44 17.87
N LEU A 312 3.30 -5.56 17.91
CA LEU A 312 2.47 -5.70 16.72
C LEU A 312 2.77 -4.57 15.73
N ALA A 313 2.93 -3.33 16.23
CA ALA A 313 3.21 -2.16 15.41
C ALA A 313 4.45 -2.32 14.52
N VAL A 314 5.59 -2.74 15.08
CA VAL A 314 6.85 -2.91 14.30
C VAL A 314 6.77 -4.11 13.35
N SER A 315 6.02 -5.14 13.75
CA SER A 315 5.91 -6.37 12.96
C SER A 315 5.05 -6.16 11.72
N VAL A 316 3.83 -5.64 11.89
CA VAL A 316 2.84 -5.56 10.80
C VAL A 316 2.54 -4.13 10.33
N GLY A 317 3.01 -3.10 11.04
CA GLY A 317 2.84 -1.71 10.64
C GLY A 317 3.35 -1.40 9.23
N PRO A 318 4.58 -1.82 8.85
CA PRO A 318 5.10 -1.56 7.51
C PRO A 318 4.23 -2.14 6.38
N ILE A 319 3.70 -3.36 6.52
CA ILE A 319 2.82 -3.94 5.47
C ILE A 319 1.45 -3.25 5.46
N LEU A 320 0.97 -2.75 6.60
CA LEU A 320 -0.26 -1.97 6.68
C LEU A 320 -0.09 -0.59 6.04
N GLU A 321 1.05 0.07 6.23
CA GLU A 321 1.40 1.31 5.54
C GLU A 321 1.51 1.09 4.02
N ASP A 322 2.27 0.07 3.60
CA ASP A 322 2.47 -0.30 2.20
C ASP A 322 1.12 -0.52 1.48
N VAL A 323 0.18 -1.25 2.10
CA VAL A 323 -1.12 -1.54 1.47
C VAL A 323 -2.03 -0.32 1.39
N VAL A 324 -1.93 0.63 2.32
CA VAL A 324 -2.70 1.89 2.24
C VAL A 324 -2.12 2.80 1.16
N HIS A 325 -0.80 2.88 1.03
CA HIS A 325 -0.18 3.62 -0.07
C HIS A 325 -0.46 3.01 -1.44
N ALA A 326 -0.70 1.71 -1.51
CA ALA A 326 -1.09 1.02 -2.73
C ALA A 326 -2.56 1.26 -3.14
N LEU A 327 -3.37 1.93 -2.30
CA LEU A 327 -4.72 2.30 -2.70
C LEU A 327 -4.66 3.39 -3.79
N PRO A 328 -5.44 3.26 -4.88
CA PRO A 328 -5.50 4.25 -5.95
C PRO A 328 -6.15 5.56 -5.52
N MET A 329 -6.70 5.62 -4.31
CA MET A 329 -7.29 6.81 -3.72
C MET A 329 -7.01 6.85 -2.22
N ARG A 330 -6.89 8.07 -1.68
CA ARG A 330 -6.66 8.29 -0.24
C ARG A 330 -7.99 8.28 0.52
N PRO A 331 -8.15 7.47 1.58
CA PRO A 331 -9.28 7.57 2.49
C PRO A 331 -9.16 8.81 3.40
N ASP A 332 -10.29 9.37 3.81
CA ASP A 332 -10.38 10.46 4.80
C ASP A 332 -10.11 9.94 6.21
N VAL A 333 -10.63 8.74 6.53
CA VAL A 333 -10.43 8.04 7.80
C VAL A 333 -10.12 6.57 7.53
N VAL A 334 -9.16 5.98 8.22
CA VAL A 334 -8.86 4.53 8.13
C VAL A 334 -9.25 3.82 9.42
N ILE A 335 -10.05 2.77 9.28
CA ILE A 335 -10.36 1.83 10.36
C ILE A 335 -9.26 0.76 10.43
N VAL A 336 -8.56 0.70 11.56
CA VAL A 336 -7.46 -0.24 11.80
C VAL A 336 -7.93 -1.28 12.81
N ASN A 337 -7.77 -2.58 12.49
CA ASN A 337 -8.06 -3.67 13.43
C ASN A 337 -6.93 -3.82 14.49
N ALA A 338 -6.77 -2.79 15.32
CA ALA A 338 -5.79 -2.70 16.39
C ALA A 338 -6.22 -1.61 17.40
N ALA A 339 -5.60 -1.62 18.58
CA ALA A 339 -5.83 -0.60 19.59
C ALA A 339 -5.35 0.80 19.15
N GLY A 340 -6.07 1.81 19.63
CA GLY A 340 -5.73 3.23 19.53
C GLY A 340 -5.15 3.74 20.84
N ARG A 341 -5.86 4.63 21.53
CA ARG A 341 -5.46 5.19 22.83
C ARG A 341 -5.50 4.19 23.99
N ASP A 342 -6.33 3.15 23.91
CA ASP A 342 -6.38 2.04 24.87
C ASP A 342 -5.14 1.15 24.75
N HIS A 343 -4.00 1.64 25.22
CA HIS A 343 -2.70 1.00 25.08
C HIS A 343 -1.78 1.44 26.22
N VAL A 344 -0.86 0.57 26.66
CA VAL A 344 0.06 0.81 27.80
C VAL A 344 0.90 2.07 27.67
N ARG A 345 1.11 2.55 26.44
CA ARG A 345 1.85 3.77 26.14
C ARG A 345 0.98 4.91 25.60
N GLY A 346 -0.34 4.76 25.61
CA GLY A 346 -1.29 5.73 25.03
C GLY A 346 -1.29 5.82 23.51
N ALA A 347 -0.41 5.08 22.82
CA ALA A 347 -0.33 5.00 21.36
C ALA A 347 -0.18 3.55 20.88
N GLY A 348 -1.31 2.93 20.52
CA GLY A 348 -1.35 1.64 19.83
C GLY A 348 -1.06 1.75 18.33
N LEU A 349 -1.10 0.61 17.63
CA LEU A 349 -0.82 0.53 16.19
C LEU A 349 -1.73 1.43 15.35
N ALA A 350 -2.99 1.66 15.74
CA ALA A 350 -3.86 2.56 14.98
C ALA A 350 -3.32 4.01 14.99
N ILE A 351 -2.81 4.48 16.13
CA ILE A 351 -2.20 5.82 16.26
C ILE A 351 -0.92 5.91 15.43
N GLN A 352 -0.03 4.91 15.57
CA GLN A 352 1.25 4.91 14.87
C GLN A 352 1.07 4.83 13.34
N LEU A 353 0.14 3.99 12.87
CA LEU A 353 -0.19 3.90 11.45
C LEU A 353 -0.82 5.20 10.92
N GLY A 354 -1.73 5.82 11.67
CA GLY A 354 -2.32 7.10 11.29
C GLY A 354 -1.30 8.22 11.21
N SER A 355 -0.34 8.25 12.15
CA SER A 355 0.78 9.19 12.13
C SER A 355 1.69 8.97 10.92
N ALA A 356 2.02 7.71 10.60
CA ALA A 356 2.84 7.38 9.43
C ALA A 356 2.18 7.80 8.11
N LEU A 357 0.87 7.58 8.00
CA LEU A 357 0.10 7.90 6.80
C LEU A 357 -0.34 9.38 6.70
N ASP A 358 -0.25 10.12 7.80
CA ASP A 358 -0.85 11.45 7.97
C ASP A 358 -2.37 11.45 7.69
N ILE A 359 -3.06 10.36 8.06
CA ILE A 359 -4.50 10.12 7.83
C ILE A 359 -5.20 9.88 9.17
N ALA A 360 -6.39 10.44 9.34
CA ALA A 360 -7.20 10.17 10.53
C ALA A 360 -7.47 8.66 10.66
N THR A 361 -7.33 8.11 11.87
CA THR A 361 -7.53 6.68 12.10
C THR A 361 -8.45 6.44 13.28
N ILE A 362 -9.09 5.28 13.29
CA ILE A 362 -9.75 4.73 14.47
C ILE A 362 -9.25 3.30 14.71
N GLY A 363 -9.19 2.90 15.97
CA GLY A 363 -8.87 1.52 16.34
C GLY A 363 -10.14 0.71 16.59
N ILE A 364 -10.19 -0.52 16.08
CA ILE A 364 -11.26 -1.49 16.41
C ILE A 364 -10.62 -2.74 16.99
N THR A 365 -11.08 -3.14 18.18
CA THR A 365 -10.70 -4.40 18.83
C THR A 365 -11.92 -5.17 19.32
N ASP A 366 -11.73 -6.46 19.63
CA ASP A 366 -12.80 -7.32 20.15
C ASP A 366 -13.13 -7.06 21.62
N LYS A 367 -12.18 -6.51 22.38
CA LYS A 367 -12.24 -6.22 23.81
C LYS A 367 -11.33 -5.05 24.15
N THR A 368 -11.47 -4.50 25.35
CA THR A 368 -10.54 -3.50 25.87
C THR A 368 -9.18 -4.15 26.17
N ASP A 369 -8.12 -3.37 26.00
CA ASP A 369 -6.74 -3.79 26.33
C ASP A 369 -6.42 -3.44 27.78
N LEU A 370 -6.65 -2.18 28.19
CA LEU A 370 -6.43 -1.69 29.56
C LEU A 370 -7.66 -0.99 30.14
N GLY A 371 -8.42 -0.30 29.29
CA GLY A 371 -9.58 0.46 29.70
C GLY A 371 -10.72 -0.41 30.26
N VAL A 372 -11.55 0.23 31.07
CA VAL A 372 -12.74 -0.39 31.67
C VAL A 372 -13.99 0.22 31.04
N ALA A 373 -14.94 -0.62 30.69
CA ALA A 373 -16.22 -0.20 30.14
C ALA A 373 -17.34 -1.11 30.68
N ALA A 374 -18.51 -0.52 30.89
CA ALA A 374 -19.72 -1.28 31.15
C ALA A 374 -20.22 -1.96 29.87
N GLU A 375 -20.98 -3.04 30.02
CA GLU A 375 -21.62 -3.71 28.88
C GLU A 375 -22.74 -2.80 28.31
N PRO A 376 -22.73 -2.49 27.00
CA PRO A 376 -23.77 -1.64 26.40
C PRO A 376 -25.14 -2.33 26.38
N ALA A 377 -26.23 -1.59 26.17
CA ALA A 377 -27.55 -2.21 26.01
C ALA A 377 -27.62 -3.14 24.77
N GLU A 378 -28.51 -4.14 24.77
CA GLU A 378 -28.72 -5.10 23.67
C GLU A 378 -29.46 -4.51 22.45
N ARG A 379 -28.99 -3.37 21.94
CA ARG A 379 -29.52 -2.75 20.72
C ARG A 379 -28.40 -2.16 19.88
N ARG A 380 -28.57 -2.13 18.55
CA ARG A 380 -27.57 -1.57 17.64
C ARG A 380 -27.30 -0.10 17.98
N GLY A 381 -26.03 0.28 18.01
CA GLY A 381 -25.56 1.62 18.32
C GLY A 381 -25.53 1.96 19.82
N ALA A 382 -25.95 1.06 20.73
CA ALA A 382 -25.71 1.25 22.15
C ALA A 382 -24.21 1.27 22.43
N ALA A 383 -23.76 2.22 23.25
CA ALA A 383 -22.36 2.43 23.54
C ALA A 383 -22.14 2.83 25.00
N CYS A 384 -21.08 2.32 25.61
CA CYS A 384 -20.59 2.72 26.93
C CYS A 384 -19.15 3.24 26.80
N PRO A 385 -18.79 4.32 27.51
CA PRO A 385 -17.43 4.87 27.45
C PRO A 385 -16.42 3.84 27.96
N VAL A 386 -15.26 3.82 27.33
CA VAL A 386 -14.08 3.08 27.79
C VAL A 386 -13.19 4.09 28.48
N GLU A 387 -13.02 3.93 29.79
CA GLU A 387 -12.24 4.83 30.62
C GLU A 387 -10.87 4.21 30.94
N LEU A 388 -9.82 5.02 30.81
CA LEU A 388 -8.45 4.69 31.18
C LEU A 388 -7.86 5.90 31.89
N ASP A 389 -7.43 5.72 33.14
CA ASP A 389 -6.88 6.78 34.00
C ASP A 389 -7.77 8.04 34.13
N GLY A 390 -9.09 7.84 34.17
CA GLY A 390 -10.08 8.92 34.26
C GLY A 390 -10.40 9.63 32.94
N GLU A 391 -9.81 9.18 31.83
CA GLU A 391 -10.03 9.73 30.49
C GLU A 391 -10.82 8.75 29.61
N VAL A 392 -11.75 9.26 28.80
CA VAL A 392 -12.44 8.45 27.80
C VAL A 392 -11.51 8.23 26.61
N VAL A 393 -11.11 6.96 26.38
CA VAL A 393 -10.19 6.58 25.28
C VAL A 393 -10.92 5.96 24.08
N GLY A 394 -12.19 5.60 24.26
CA GLY A 394 -13.01 4.96 23.25
C GLY A 394 -14.41 4.65 23.78
N TYR A 395 -15.13 3.83 23.03
CA TYR A 395 -16.43 3.30 23.44
C TYR A 395 -16.50 1.80 23.15
N GLN A 396 -17.10 1.05 24.07
CA GLN A 396 -17.59 -0.30 23.80
C GLN A 396 -18.95 -0.16 23.12
N VAL A 397 -19.05 -0.60 21.86
CA VAL A 397 -20.18 -0.34 20.96
C VAL A 397 -20.81 -1.64 20.50
N ARG A 398 -22.13 -1.74 20.63
CA ARG A 398 -22.91 -2.83 20.04
C ARG A 398 -23.27 -2.49 18.60
N THR A 399 -22.41 -2.89 17.67
CA THR A 399 -22.61 -2.67 16.23
C THR A 399 -23.64 -3.62 15.61
N HIS A 400 -23.89 -4.77 16.25
CA HIS A 400 -24.87 -5.76 15.83
C HIS A 400 -25.57 -6.35 17.06
N GLU A 401 -26.92 -6.41 17.06
CA GLU A 401 -27.73 -6.69 18.27
C GLU A 401 -27.41 -8.03 18.93
N ARG A 402 -27.26 -9.08 18.13
CA ARG A 402 -27.07 -10.46 18.61
C ARG A 402 -25.60 -10.88 18.72
N SER A 403 -24.71 -9.91 18.83
CA SER A 403 -23.26 -10.13 18.83
C SER A 403 -22.63 -9.46 20.04
N ASN A 404 -21.50 -10.02 20.50
CA ASN A 404 -20.64 -9.32 21.44
C ASN A 404 -20.26 -7.94 20.88
N PRO A 405 -20.21 -6.90 21.71
CA PRO A 405 -19.81 -5.57 21.27
C PRO A 405 -18.35 -5.60 20.75
N ILE A 406 -17.99 -4.54 20.04
CA ILE A 406 -16.61 -4.23 19.68
C ILE A 406 -16.17 -3.00 20.47
N VAL A 407 -14.87 -2.74 20.54
CA VAL A 407 -14.36 -1.51 21.12
C VAL A 407 -13.85 -0.61 20.01
N ALA A 408 -14.39 0.61 19.96
CA ALA A 408 -14.00 1.67 19.03
C ALA A 408 -13.18 2.72 19.78
N HIS A 409 -11.89 2.77 19.47
CA HIS A 409 -10.93 3.62 20.15
C HIS A 409 -10.61 4.85 19.31
N ALA A 410 -10.48 5.99 19.98
CA ALA A 410 -9.82 7.14 19.41
C ALA A 410 -8.39 6.76 19.00
N ALA A 411 -7.91 7.30 17.88
CA ALA A 411 -6.54 7.11 17.42
C ALA A 411 -5.97 8.42 16.85
N TRP A 412 -5.29 8.38 15.71
CA TRP A 412 -4.65 9.57 15.14
C TRP A 412 -5.71 10.53 14.60
N LEU A 413 -5.68 11.79 15.04
CA LEU A 413 -6.59 12.86 14.61
C LEU A 413 -8.09 12.51 14.79
N THR A 414 -8.45 11.66 15.75
CA THR A 414 -9.85 11.32 16.03
C THR A 414 -10.17 11.38 17.52
N THR A 415 -11.44 11.67 17.84
CA THR A 415 -11.97 11.62 19.21
C THR A 415 -12.67 10.28 19.48
N PRO A 416 -12.93 9.92 20.75
CA PRO A 416 -13.70 8.72 21.09
C PRO A 416 -15.09 8.69 20.46
N GLU A 417 -15.78 9.84 20.43
CA GLU A 417 -17.13 9.98 19.86
C GLU A 417 -17.10 9.78 18.35
N LEU A 418 -16.10 10.36 17.67
CA LEU A 418 -15.91 10.16 16.25
C LEU A 418 -15.61 8.68 15.92
N ALA A 419 -14.77 8.01 16.73
CA ALA A 419 -14.47 6.60 16.56
C ALA A 419 -15.72 5.72 16.68
N ARG A 420 -16.56 6.00 17.69
CA ARG A 420 -17.89 5.37 17.84
C ARG A 420 -18.75 5.60 16.60
N ASP A 421 -18.85 6.84 16.13
CA ASP A 421 -19.74 7.20 15.02
C ASP A 421 -19.31 6.57 13.70
N VAL A 422 -18.01 6.56 13.41
CA VAL A 422 -17.44 5.85 12.26
C VAL A 422 -17.76 4.35 12.36
N ALA A 423 -17.56 3.72 13.53
CA ALA A 423 -17.82 2.30 13.73
C ALA A 423 -19.30 1.93 13.50
N VAL A 424 -20.23 2.72 14.04
CA VAL A 424 -21.68 2.48 13.87
C VAL A 424 -22.10 2.71 12.42
N ARG A 425 -21.69 3.82 11.80
CA ARG A 425 -22.12 4.18 10.43
C ARG A 425 -21.59 3.22 9.38
N THR A 426 -20.41 2.65 9.58
CA THR A 426 -19.80 1.71 8.62
C THR A 426 -20.17 0.25 8.85
N THR A 427 -21.11 -0.03 9.77
CA THR A 427 -21.55 -1.39 10.08
C THR A 427 -23.02 -1.58 9.75
N GLU A 428 -23.37 -2.38 8.75
CA GLU A 428 -24.77 -2.72 8.46
C GLU A 428 -25.17 -4.08 9.06
N GLN A 429 -24.76 -5.17 8.39
CA GLN A 429 -25.25 -6.52 8.68
C GLN A 429 -24.27 -7.37 9.50
N LEU A 430 -23.03 -6.92 9.64
CA LEU A 430 -21.94 -7.69 10.23
C LEU A 430 -21.57 -7.15 11.61
N ARG A 431 -20.89 -7.94 12.44
CA ARG A 431 -20.35 -7.44 13.73
C ARG A 431 -19.22 -6.42 13.52
N LEU A 432 -18.35 -6.65 12.54
CA LEU A 432 -17.21 -5.77 12.24
C LEU A 432 -17.61 -4.71 11.21
N PRO A 433 -17.07 -3.49 11.30
CA PRO A 433 -17.19 -2.48 10.25
C PRO A 433 -16.88 -3.05 8.87
N GLU A 434 -17.71 -2.72 7.89
CA GLU A 434 -17.63 -3.28 6.54
C GLU A 434 -16.25 -3.07 5.90
N PRO A 435 -15.60 -1.89 5.98
CA PRO A 435 -14.27 -1.70 5.41
C PRO A 435 -13.24 -2.70 5.97
N VAL A 436 -13.23 -2.92 7.29
CA VAL A 436 -12.33 -3.89 7.93
C VAL A 436 -12.69 -5.32 7.56
N HIS A 437 -13.99 -5.64 7.47
CA HIS A 437 -14.44 -6.95 7.05
C HIS A 437 -13.97 -7.29 5.63
N ARG A 438 -14.10 -6.36 4.68
CA ARG A 438 -13.65 -6.54 3.29
C ARG A 438 -12.13 -6.67 3.20
N ALA A 439 -11.38 -5.81 3.90
CA ALA A 439 -9.92 -5.90 4.00
C ALA A 439 -9.46 -7.27 4.57
N ARG A 440 -10.19 -7.77 5.58
CA ARG A 440 -9.97 -9.10 6.15
C ARG A 440 -10.26 -10.23 5.15
N GLN A 441 -11.28 -10.11 4.31
CA GLN A 441 -11.55 -11.08 3.24
C GLN A 441 -10.41 -11.13 2.22
N LEU A 442 -9.93 -9.96 1.78
CA LEU A 442 -8.82 -9.86 0.82
C LEU A 442 -7.54 -10.52 1.35
N SER A 443 -7.07 -10.13 2.54
CA SER A 443 -5.85 -10.69 3.12
C SER A 443 -5.94 -12.20 3.37
N ARG A 444 -7.10 -12.71 3.80
CA ARG A 444 -7.32 -14.15 4.04
C ARG A 444 -7.33 -14.94 2.74
N ARG A 445 -7.89 -14.38 1.67
CA ARG A 445 -7.88 -15.00 0.34
C ARG A 445 -6.46 -15.19 -0.16
N MET A 446 -5.63 -14.14 -0.09
CA MET A 446 -4.22 -14.21 -0.48
C MET A 446 -3.45 -15.27 0.30
N ARG A 447 -3.60 -15.27 1.64
CA ARG A 447 -2.97 -16.30 2.48
C ARG A 447 -3.40 -17.70 2.07
N SER A 448 -4.69 -17.92 1.83
CA SER A 448 -5.22 -19.24 1.47
C SER A 448 -4.78 -19.69 0.07
N GLU A 449 -4.64 -18.77 -0.88
CA GLU A 449 -4.06 -19.03 -2.20
C GLU A 449 -2.59 -19.42 -2.09
N TYR A 450 -1.81 -18.71 -1.28
CA TYR A 450 -0.41 -19.04 -1.02
C TYR A 450 -0.26 -20.41 -0.34
N GLU A 451 -0.98 -20.67 0.75
CA GLU A 451 -0.90 -21.93 1.51
C GLU A 451 -1.30 -23.15 0.64
N ARG A 452 -2.30 -23.01 -0.24
CA ARG A 452 -2.67 -24.07 -1.19
C ARG A 452 -1.57 -24.37 -2.19
N THR A 453 -0.89 -23.35 -2.70
CA THR A 453 0.13 -23.51 -3.74
C THR A 453 1.46 -24.00 -3.15
N ALA A 454 1.82 -23.54 -1.95
CA ALA A 454 2.98 -24.04 -1.20
C ALA A 454 2.79 -25.50 -0.76
N GLY A 455 1.59 -25.89 -0.34
CA GLY A 455 1.25 -27.29 -0.03
C GLY A 455 1.24 -28.22 -1.24
N ALA A 456 1.21 -27.69 -2.47
CA ALA A 456 1.26 -28.44 -3.72
C ALA A 456 2.70 -28.64 -4.26
N GLY A 457 3.74 -28.21 -3.53
CA GLY A 457 5.14 -28.38 -3.95
C GLY A 457 5.58 -27.51 -5.14
N LEU A 458 4.79 -26.48 -5.49
CA LEU A 458 4.97 -25.70 -6.73
C LEU A 458 5.68 -24.35 -6.56
N TYR A 459 6.32 -24.09 -5.40
CA TYR A 459 6.86 -22.77 -5.07
C TYR A 459 8.29 -22.80 -4.47
N ASP A 460 9.23 -23.53 -5.10
CA ASP A 460 10.68 -23.40 -4.80
C ASP A 460 11.40 -22.36 -5.68
N GLY A 461 10.67 -21.59 -6.48
CA GLY A 461 11.25 -20.83 -7.59
C GLY A 461 11.57 -19.35 -7.40
N ILE A 462 11.35 -18.75 -6.21
CA ILE A 462 11.69 -17.33 -6.00
C ILE A 462 12.28 -17.16 -4.60
N HIS A 463 13.61 -17.05 -4.52
CA HIS A 463 14.36 -16.07 -3.72
C HIS A 463 15.82 -16.55 -3.56
N SER A 464 16.74 -15.85 -4.22
CA SER A 464 18.13 -15.66 -3.80
C SER A 464 18.42 -14.18 -3.87
#